data_AF-A0A8T4CQR4-F1
#
_entry.id   AF-A0A8T4CQR4-F1
#
_cell.length_a   1.000
_cell.length_b   1.000
_cell.length_c   1.000
_cell.angle_alpha   90.00
_cell.angle_beta   90.00
_cell.angle_gamma   90.00
#
_symmetry.space_group_name_H-M   'P 1'
#
loop_
_entity.id
_entity.type
_entity.pdbx_description
1 polymer ?
#
loop_
_entity_poly.entity_id
_entity_poly.type
_entity_poly.pdbx_seq_one_letter_code
_entity_poly.pdbx_strand_id
1 'polypeptide(L)'
;MNLPAGLFPSWLLFFSAFSALMACIWAIKQEHWQTLSQAQISSWLCCSVILLLTWQLKAQIHAGLAFHILGGTALTLIAGSYRALLSLAVLLAIDLGFGHADIASWGLSFWLIGVLPVLTTQLILRFAQRYFSPNFFVYIFVNCFAAGAVTMWIFGLINCSLLFLVNAYSAQFLFEEMLPIYFLMGWPEAFMTGLNLTLLVVWRPEWVHSFNDRVYLQKR
;
A
#
# COMPACT_ATOMS: atom_id res chain seq x y z
N MET A 1 -1.42 11.45 0.20
CA MET A 1 -1.17 11.78 1.62
C MET A 1 0.26 12.24 1.67
N ASN A 2 0.48 13.51 1.37
CA ASN A 2 1.80 13.97 1.00
C ASN A 2 2.44 14.60 2.22
N LEU A 3 3.69 14.24 2.49
CA LEU A 3 4.46 14.73 3.63
C LEU A 3 5.29 15.92 3.16
N PRO A 4 4.95 17.16 3.57
CA PRO A 4 5.73 18.32 3.17
C PRO A 4 7.16 18.17 3.67
N ALA A 5 8.14 18.29 2.77
CA ALA A 5 9.55 18.06 3.10
C ALA A 5 10.04 19.03 4.19
N GLY A 6 9.51 20.26 4.21
CA GLY A 6 9.86 21.29 5.19
C GLY A 6 9.56 20.93 6.65
N LEU A 7 8.72 19.91 6.91
CA LEU A 7 8.42 19.46 8.27
C LEU A 7 9.47 18.51 8.84
N PHE A 8 10.36 17.96 8.02
CA PHE A 8 11.26 16.88 8.41
C PHE A 8 12.73 17.32 8.33
N PRO A 9 13.58 16.83 9.25
CA PRO A 9 15.00 17.17 9.22
C PRO A 9 15.67 16.57 7.99
N SER A 10 16.61 17.31 7.40
CA SER A 10 17.27 16.94 6.14
C SER A 10 17.97 15.57 6.19
N TRP A 11 18.59 15.21 7.32
CA TRP A 11 19.23 13.91 7.49
C TRP A 11 18.26 12.74 7.32
N LEU A 12 17.02 12.88 7.80
CA LEU A 12 15.99 11.85 7.68
C LEU A 12 15.52 11.73 6.23
N LEU A 13 15.36 12.86 5.55
CA LEU A 13 14.98 12.90 4.13
C LEU A 13 16.06 12.22 3.26
N PHE A 14 17.34 12.55 3.45
CA PHE A 14 18.44 11.91 2.72
C PHE A 14 18.55 10.41 3.02
N PHE A 15 18.49 10.03 4.30
CA PHE A 15 18.56 8.63 4.69
C PHE A 15 17.38 7.81 4.15
N SER A 16 16.16 8.35 4.21
CA SER A 16 14.96 7.70 3.69
C SER A 16 15.03 7.55 2.16
N ALA A 17 15.52 8.56 1.44
CA ALA A 17 15.72 8.48 -0.01
C ALA A 17 16.78 7.42 -0.39
N PHE A 18 17.92 7.42 0.28
CA PHE A 18 18.99 6.45 0.02
C PHE A 18 18.52 5.00 0.28
N SER A 19 17.90 4.76 1.43
CA SER A 19 17.36 3.44 1.78
C SER A 19 16.19 3.00 0.89
N ALA A 20 15.35 3.94 0.43
CA ALA A 20 14.31 3.68 -0.56
C ALA A 20 14.89 3.20 -1.89
N LEU A 21 15.95 3.86 -2.39
CA LEU A 21 16.64 3.44 -3.62
C LEU A 21 17.26 2.05 -3.46
N MET A 22 17.88 1.76 -2.30
CA MET A 22 18.40 0.43 -2.01
C MET A 22 17.29 -0.64 -2.02
N ALA A 23 16.13 -0.34 -1.43
CA ALA A 23 14.99 -1.24 -1.43
C ALA A 23 14.45 -1.49 -2.85
N CYS A 24 14.39 -0.46 -3.70
CA CYS A 24 14.03 -0.61 -5.12
C CYS A 24 15.04 -1.47 -5.88
N ILE A 25 16.35 -1.21 -5.72
CA ILE A 25 17.40 -2.01 -6.37
C ILE A 25 17.32 -3.47 -5.91
N TRP A 26 17.07 -3.70 -4.62
CA TRP A 26 16.88 -5.04 -4.09
C TRP A 26 15.63 -5.71 -4.69
N ALA A 27 14.50 -5.02 -4.76
CA ALA A 27 13.27 -5.55 -5.37
C ALA A 27 13.47 -5.89 -6.85
N ILE A 28 14.19 -5.07 -7.61
CA ILE A 28 14.54 -5.35 -9.02
C ILE A 28 15.36 -6.63 -9.13
N LYS A 29 16.33 -6.86 -8.23
CA LYS A 29 17.19 -8.04 -8.27
C LYS A 29 16.47 -9.33 -7.85
N GLN A 30 15.46 -9.24 -6.99
CA GLN A 30 14.75 -10.41 -6.47
C GLN A 30 13.62 -10.90 -7.40
N GLU A 31 13.09 -10.04 -8.26
CA GLU A 31 12.02 -10.41 -9.18
C GLU A 31 12.55 -11.23 -10.36
N HIS A 32 11.89 -12.34 -10.68
CA HIS A 32 12.30 -13.22 -11.78
C HIS A 32 11.69 -12.78 -13.11
N TRP A 33 12.14 -11.64 -13.63
CA TRP A 33 11.58 -10.95 -14.81
C TRP A 33 11.34 -11.84 -16.04
N GLN A 34 12.23 -12.80 -16.28
CA GLN A 34 12.15 -13.68 -17.46
C GLN A 34 11.02 -14.71 -17.38
N THR A 35 10.47 -14.95 -16.18
CA THR A 35 9.44 -15.97 -15.93
C THR A 35 8.03 -15.38 -15.80
N LEU A 36 7.91 -14.06 -15.93
CA LEU A 36 6.63 -13.38 -15.82
C LEU A 36 5.71 -13.78 -16.99
N SER A 37 4.57 -14.37 -16.66
CA SER A 37 3.53 -14.65 -17.64
C SER A 37 2.83 -13.37 -18.10
N GLN A 38 2.18 -13.43 -19.27
CA GLN A 38 1.39 -12.31 -19.79
C GLN A 38 0.31 -11.86 -18.78
N ALA A 39 -0.40 -12.80 -18.14
CA ALA A 39 -1.42 -12.51 -17.14
C ALA A 39 -0.85 -11.73 -15.94
N GLN A 40 0.34 -12.11 -15.47
CA GLN A 40 1.02 -11.44 -14.36
C GLN A 40 1.48 -10.03 -14.71
N ILE A 41 1.93 -9.79 -15.94
CA ILE A 41 2.31 -8.46 -16.42
C ILE A 41 1.07 -7.59 -16.58
N SER A 42 0.03 -8.08 -17.25
CA SER A 42 -1.22 -7.35 -17.48
C SER A 42 -1.91 -6.97 -16.18
N SER A 43 -2.06 -7.90 -15.24
CA SER A 43 -2.68 -7.65 -13.93
C SER A 43 -1.90 -6.62 -13.11
N TRP A 44 -0.57 -6.75 -13.06
CA TRP A 44 0.30 -5.81 -12.36
C TRP A 44 0.20 -4.39 -12.91
N LEU A 45 0.35 -4.22 -14.23
CA LEU A 45 0.32 -2.90 -14.86
C LEU A 45 -1.09 -2.30 -14.81
N CYS A 46 -2.14 -3.10 -15.05
CA CYS A 46 -3.53 -2.65 -14.96
C CYS A 46 -3.87 -2.18 -13.54
N CYS A 47 -3.51 -2.97 -12.51
CA CYS A 47 -3.70 -2.57 -11.12
C CYS A 47 -2.94 -1.28 -10.78
N SER A 48 -1.70 -1.14 -11.27
CA SER A 48 -0.89 0.07 -11.06
C SER A 48 -1.53 1.32 -11.70
N VAL A 49 -2.09 1.19 -12.90
CA VAL A 49 -2.79 2.29 -13.59
C VAL A 49 -4.08 2.65 -12.88
N ILE A 50 -4.91 1.67 -12.49
CA ILE A 50 -6.14 1.91 -11.71
C ILE A 50 -5.80 2.61 -10.39
N LEU A 51 -4.72 2.19 -9.74
CA LEU A 51 -4.26 2.82 -8.51
C LEU A 51 -3.83 4.27 -8.75
N LEU A 52 -3.07 4.55 -9.81
CA LEU A 52 -2.69 5.91 -10.19
C LEU A 52 -3.91 6.82 -10.36
N LEU A 53 -4.94 6.33 -11.08
CA LEU A 53 -6.18 7.06 -11.31
C LEU A 53 -6.96 7.30 -10.02
N THR A 54 -7.01 6.29 -9.14
CA THR A 54 -7.67 6.38 -7.84
C THR A 54 -6.99 7.41 -6.94
N TRP A 55 -5.66 7.51 -6.99
CA TRP A 55 -4.91 8.53 -6.26
C TRP A 55 -5.18 9.96 -6.74
N GLN A 56 -5.77 10.16 -7.92
CA GLN A 56 -6.21 11.50 -8.36
C GLN A 56 -7.51 11.94 -7.68
N LEU A 57 -8.28 11.00 -7.12
CA LEU A 57 -9.50 11.26 -6.36
C LEU A 57 -9.12 11.61 -4.90
N LYS A 58 -8.63 12.84 -4.69
CA LYS A 58 -8.17 13.31 -3.38
C LYS A 58 -9.26 14.11 -2.67
N ALA A 59 -9.50 13.80 -1.41
CA ALA A 59 -10.32 14.64 -0.53
C ALA A 59 -9.39 15.56 0.28
N GLN A 60 -9.56 16.88 0.14
CA GLN A 60 -8.89 17.86 1.00
C GLN A 60 -9.85 18.26 2.12
N ILE A 61 -9.53 17.86 3.35
CA ILE A 61 -10.33 18.17 4.53
C ILE A 61 -9.72 19.37 5.27
N HIS A 62 -8.39 19.44 5.33
CA HIS A 62 -7.63 20.57 5.89
C HIS A 62 -6.57 21.04 4.87
N ALA A 63 -6.22 22.33 4.90
CA ALA A 63 -5.19 22.88 4.04
C ALA A 63 -3.86 22.13 4.24
N GLY A 64 -3.34 21.52 3.18
CA GLY A 64 -2.11 20.73 3.22
C GLY A 64 -2.29 19.25 3.61
N LEU A 65 -3.49 18.79 3.99
CA LEU A 65 -3.77 17.39 4.35
C LEU A 65 -4.77 16.78 3.36
N ALA A 66 -4.24 16.19 2.29
CA ALA A 66 -5.00 15.45 1.29
C ALA A 66 -5.02 13.94 1.60
N PHE A 67 -6.22 13.37 1.66
CA PHE A 67 -6.46 11.96 1.93
C PHE A 67 -6.89 11.24 0.64
N HIS A 68 -6.37 10.04 0.43
CA HIS A 68 -6.81 9.12 -0.61
C HIS A 68 -6.63 7.68 -0.11
N ILE A 69 -7.23 6.72 -0.81
CA ILE A 69 -7.06 5.28 -0.60
C ILE A 69 -5.60 4.91 -0.94
N LEU A 70 -4.97 4.05 -0.15
CA LEU A 70 -3.59 3.62 -0.35
C LEU A 70 -3.48 2.63 -1.51
N GLY A 71 -4.33 1.59 -1.54
CA GLY A 71 -4.36 0.53 -2.56
C GLY A 71 -3.12 -0.38 -2.61
N GLY A 72 -2.16 -0.16 -1.71
CA GLY A 72 -0.93 -0.96 -1.62
C GLY A 72 -1.21 -2.43 -1.30
N THR A 73 -2.24 -2.73 -0.51
CA THR A 73 -2.66 -4.10 -0.20
C THR A 73 -3.11 -4.84 -1.46
N ALA A 74 -4.06 -4.26 -2.21
CA ALA A 74 -4.55 -4.85 -3.46
C ALA A 74 -3.41 -5.09 -4.45
N LEU A 75 -2.56 -4.08 -4.68
CA LEU A 75 -1.42 -4.18 -5.57
C LEU A 75 -0.42 -5.26 -5.11
N THR A 76 -0.18 -5.40 -3.81
CA THR A 76 0.69 -6.44 -3.26
C THR A 76 0.14 -7.85 -3.50
N LEU A 77 -1.17 -8.05 -3.34
CA LEU A 77 -1.79 -9.36 -3.54
C LEU A 77 -1.85 -9.76 -5.02
N ILE A 78 -2.06 -8.77 -5.91
CA ILE A 78 -2.17 -8.95 -7.36
C ILE A 78 -0.79 -9.12 -8.00
N ALA A 79 0.15 -8.21 -7.72
CA ALA A 79 1.45 -8.17 -8.36
C ALA A 79 2.55 -8.89 -7.57
N GLY A 80 2.34 -9.24 -6.30
CA GLY A 80 3.42 -9.69 -5.43
C GLY A 80 4.29 -8.52 -4.95
N SER A 81 5.11 -8.77 -3.92
CA SER A 81 5.76 -7.69 -3.16
C SER A 81 6.76 -6.87 -3.94
N TYR A 82 7.64 -7.50 -4.72
CA TYR A 82 8.71 -6.77 -5.38
C TYR A 82 8.14 -5.85 -6.47
N ARG A 83 7.25 -6.37 -7.31
CA ARG A 83 6.53 -5.58 -8.32
C ARG A 83 5.65 -4.50 -7.70
N ALA A 84 4.99 -4.77 -6.58
CA ALA A 84 4.21 -3.75 -5.86
C ALA A 84 5.09 -2.61 -5.33
N LEU A 85 6.25 -2.93 -4.73
CA LEU A 85 7.22 -1.91 -4.28
C LEU A 85 7.66 -1.02 -5.45
N LEU A 86 8.04 -1.63 -6.58
CA LEU A 86 8.50 -0.87 -7.74
C LEU A 86 7.39 0.00 -8.34
N SER A 87 6.17 -0.52 -8.42
CA SER A 87 5.02 0.28 -8.83
C SER A 87 4.78 1.45 -7.89
N LEU A 88 4.74 1.24 -6.57
CA LEU A 88 4.48 2.32 -5.62
C LEU A 88 5.59 3.38 -5.66
N ALA A 89 6.85 2.99 -5.86
CA ALA A 89 7.96 3.92 -6.09
C ALA A 89 7.71 4.80 -7.34
N VAL A 90 7.32 4.18 -8.45
CA VAL A 90 7.02 4.88 -9.71
C VAL A 90 5.78 5.77 -9.57
N LEU A 91 4.71 5.27 -8.95
CA LEU A 91 3.48 6.03 -8.73
C LEU A 91 3.72 7.28 -7.87
N LEU A 92 4.54 7.17 -6.83
CA LEU A 92 4.96 8.31 -6.03
C LEU A 92 5.82 9.29 -6.85
N ALA A 93 6.70 8.79 -7.72
CA ALA A 93 7.47 9.65 -8.62
C ALA A 93 6.58 10.36 -9.66
N ILE A 94 5.51 9.73 -10.13
CA ILE A 94 4.51 10.35 -11.00
C ILE A 94 3.74 11.44 -10.23
N ASP A 95 3.39 11.22 -8.95
CA ASP A 95 2.72 12.24 -8.12
C ASP A 95 3.63 13.48 -7.90
N LEU A 96 4.97 13.32 -7.91
CA LEU A 96 5.91 14.45 -7.98
C LEU A 96 5.74 15.24 -9.28
N GLY A 97 5.59 14.56 -10.40
CA GLY A 97 5.39 15.18 -11.72
C GLY A 97 4.09 15.98 -11.83
N PHE A 98 3.05 15.59 -11.08
CA PHE A 98 1.81 16.36 -10.95
C PHE A 98 1.90 17.53 -9.97
N GLY A 99 3.06 17.75 -9.33
CA GLY A 99 3.27 18.83 -8.37
C GLY A 99 2.54 18.63 -7.04
N HIS A 100 2.12 17.40 -6.74
CA HIS A 100 1.40 17.12 -5.51
C HIS A 100 2.33 16.87 -4.31
N ALA A 101 3.59 16.51 -4.53
CA ALA A 101 4.53 16.11 -3.49
C ALA A 101 5.93 16.71 -3.69
N ASP A 102 6.67 16.84 -2.59
CA ASP A 102 8.04 17.36 -2.60
C ASP A 102 9.05 16.25 -2.91
N ILE A 103 9.96 16.51 -3.84
CA ILE A 103 11.01 15.54 -4.24
C ILE A 103 11.84 15.06 -3.04
N ALA A 104 12.14 15.95 -2.10
CA ALA A 104 12.93 15.61 -0.91
C ALA A 104 12.19 14.64 0.03
N SER A 105 10.85 14.63 0.01
CA SER A 105 10.01 13.73 0.81
C SER A 105 9.72 12.39 0.15
N TRP A 106 10.19 12.17 -1.10
CA TRP A 106 9.85 10.99 -1.88
C TRP A 106 10.25 9.69 -1.16
N GLY A 107 11.47 9.64 -0.58
CA GLY A 107 11.94 8.47 0.16
C GLY A 107 11.08 8.16 1.38
N LEU A 108 10.73 9.17 2.17
CA LEU A 108 9.88 9.01 3.34
C LEU A 108 8.46 8.57 2.96
N SER A 109 7.90 9.17 1.91
CA SER A 109 6.61 8.79 1.33
C SER A 109 6.64 7.36 0.81
N PHE A 110 7.75 6.92 0.20
CA PHE A 110 7.92 5.55 -0.25
C PHE A 110 7.92 4.55 0.91
N TRP A 111 8.56 4.88 2.04
CA TRP A 111 8.51 4.00 3.21
C TRP A 111 7.10 3.87 3.79
N LEU A 112 6.33 4.96 3.87
CA LEU A 112 4.99 4.93 4.46
C LEU A 112 3.89 4.43 3.49
N ILE A 113 3.90 4.87 2.24
CA ILE A 113 2.84 4.56 1.26
C ILE A 113 3.21 3.35 0.40
N GLY A 114 4.51 3.08 0.25
CA GLY A 114 5.03 1.94 -0.51
C GLY A 114 5.31 0.73 0.38
N VAL A 115 6.38 0.84 1.17
CA VAL A 115 6.94 -0.30 1.91
C VAL A 115 6.01 -0.80 3.01
N LEU A 116 5.46 0.11 3.82
CA LEU A 116 4.61 -0.27 4.94
C LEU A 116 3.38 -1.10 4.52
N PRO A 117 2.59 -0.71 3.49
CA PRO A 117 1.50 -1.55 2.99
C PRO A 117 1.95 -2.92 2.47
N VAL A 118 3.05 -2.96 1.73
CA VAL A 118 3.58 -4.22 1.18
C VAL A 118 3.99 -5.17 2.31
N LEU A 119 4.72 -4.66 3.29
CA LEU A 119 5.17 -5.46 4.44
C LEU A 119 3.99 -5.93 5.28
N THR A 120 3.06 -5.03 5.62
CA THR A 120 1.89 -5.36 6.44
C THR A 120 1.04 -6.43 5.77
N THR A 121 0.77 -6.28 4.47
CA THR A 121 0.02 -7.26 3.68
C THR A 121 0.69 -8.62 3.67
N GLN A 122 2.02 -8.66 3.48
CA GLN A 122 2.76 -9.92 3.47
C GLN A 122 2.80 -10.61 4.84
N LEU A 123 2.91 -9.83 5.91
CA LEU A 123 2.87 -10.36 7.27
C LEU A 123 1.50 -10.99 7.56
N ILE A 124 0.41 -10.30 7.20
CA ILE A 124 -0.96 -10.82 7.37
C ILE A 124 -1.18 -12.06 6.50
N LEU A 125 -0.74 -12.04 5.23
CA LEU A 125 -0.84 -13.20 4.34
C LEU A 125 -0.11 -14.43 4.90
N ARG A 126 1.13 -14.26 5.36
CA ARG A 126 1.92 -15.35 5.95
C ARG A 126 1.34 -15.83 7.27
N PHE A 127 0.82 -14.90 8.08
CA PHE A 127 0.11 -15.23 9.32
C PHE A 127 -1.13 -16.08 9.03
N ALA A 128 -1.95 -15.67 8.05
CA ALA A 128 -3.13 -16.41 7.64
C ALA A 128 -2.78 -17.83 7.16
N GLN A 129 -1.75 -17.95 6.31
CA GLN A 129 -1.28 -19.25 5.80
C GLN A 129 -0.71 -20.16 6.88
N ARG A 130 -0.14 -19.60 7.94
CA ARG A 130 0.45 -20.37 9.05
C ARG A 130 -0.59 -20.86 10.04
N TYR A 131 -1.61 -20.05 10.33
CA TYR A 131 -2.51 -20.30 11.47
C TYR A 131 -3.95 -20.64 11.06
N PHE A 132 -4.37 -20.35 9.83
CA PHE A 132 -5.69 -20.68 9.34
C PHE A 132 -5.65 -21.78 8.29
N SER A 133 -6.77 -22.48 8.11
CA SER A 133 -6.92 -23.40 6.99
C SER A 133 -6.94 -22.64 5.67
N PRO A 134 -6.33 -23.18 4.60
CA PRO A 134 -6.35 -22.56 3.27
C PRO A 134 -7.76 -22.66 2.68
N ASN A 135 -8.61 -21.69 3.00
CA ASN A 135 -9.98 -21.60 2.56
C ASN A 135 -10.21 -20.27 1.85
N PHE A 136 -11.00 -20.27 0.79
CA PHE A 136 -11.41 -19.08 0.06
C PHE A 136 -11.88 -17.92 0.97
N PHE A 137 -12.76 -18.17 1.93
CA PHE A 137 -13.28 -17.14 2.82
C PHE A 137 -12.21 -16.57 3.75
N VAL A 138 -11.29 -17.40 4.22
CA VAL A 138 -10.14 -16.92 5.00
C VAL A 138 -9.30 -15.98 4.15
N TYR A 139 -9.01 -16.36 2.90
CA TYR A 139 -8.24 -15.51 2.02
C TYR A 139 -8.94 -14.16 1.78
N ILE A 140 -10.22 -14.17 1.46
CA ILE A 140 -10.98 -12.94 1.21
C ILE A 140 -11.08 -12.07 2.47
N PHE A 141 -11.60 -12.60 3.58
CA PHE A 141 -11.87 -11.78 4.77
C PHE A 141 -10.59 -11.35 5.51
N VAL A 142 -9.58 -12.22 5.60
CA VAL A 142 -8.33 -11.91 6.31
C VAL A 142 -7.35 -11.19 5.41
N ASN A 143 -7.02 -11.76 4.26
CA ASN A 143 -5.93 -11.25 3.42
C ASN A 143 -6.37 -10.10 2.52
N CYS A 144 -7.65 -9.96 2.18
CA CYS A 144 -8.12 -8.84 1.35
C CYS A 144 -8.80 -7.74 2.19
N PHE A 145 -9.88 -8.06 2.91
CA PHE A 145 -10.62 -7.06 3.69
C PHE A 145 -9.83 -6.58 4.91
N ALA A 146 -9.52 -7.47 5.85
CA ALA A 146 -8.85 -7.07 7.09
C ALA A 146 -7.45 -6.50 6.83
N ALA A 147 -6.68 -7.09 5.91
CA ALA A 147 -5.37 -6.56 5.54
C ALA A 147 -5.44 -5.13 4.99
N GLY A 148 -6.47 -4.78 4.21
CA GLY A 148 -6.70 -3.41 3.73
C GLY A 148 -6.91 -2.44 4.89
N ALA A 149 -7.87 -2.73 5.78
CA ALA A 149 -8.17 -1.89 6.95
C ALA A 149 -6.96 -1.74 7.88
N VAL A 150 -6.36 -2.86 8.29
CA VAL A 150 -5.22 -2.87 9.22
C VAL A 150 -4.04 -2.07 8.66
N THR A 151 -3.78 -2.19 7.35
CA THR A 151 -2.73 -1.42 6.69
C THR A 151 -2.98 0.09 6.77
N MET A 152 -4.20 0.55 6.48
CA MET A 152 -4.55 1.96 6.58
C MET A 152 -4.48 2.49 8.02
N TRP A 153 -4.90 1.69 9.00
CA TRP A 153 -4.84 2.10 10.40
C TRP A 153 -3.40 2.17 10.93
N ILE A 154 -2.55 1.20 10.58
CA ILE A 154 -1.12 1.24 10.91
C ILE A 154 -0.46 2.45 10.23
N PHE A 155 -0.79 2.72 8.95
CA PHE A 155 -0.35 3.92 8.25
C PHE A 155 -0.73 5.18 9.03
N GLY A 156 -2.00 5.31 9.42
CA GLY A 156 -2.49 6.47 10.18
C GLY A 156 -1.75 6.68 11.50
N LEU A 157 -1.55 5.61 12.26
CA LEU A 157 -0.79 5.65 13.53
C LEU A 157 0.66 6.09 13.33
N ILE A 158 1.37 5.51 12.35
CA ILE A 158 2.77 5.85 12.07
C ILE A 158 2.87 7.27 11.55
N ASN A 159 1.99 7.67 10.63
CA ASN A 159 2.00 9.02 10.06
C ASN A 159 1.74 10.09 11.15
N CYS A 160 0.73 9.88 12.01
CA CYS A 160 0.48 10.77 13.14
C CYS A 160 1.66 10.81 14.11
N SER A 161 2.27 9.66 14.40
CA SER A 161 3.45 9.59 15.28
C SER A 161 4.63 10.37 14.71
N LEU A 162 4.90 10.25 13.41
CA LEU A 162 5.96 11.00 12.75
C LEU A 162 5.72 12.51 12.82
N LEU A 163 4.49 12.94 12.52
CA LEU A 163 4.10 14.35 12.58
C LEU A 163 4.19 14.93 14.01
N PHE A 164 3.85 14.13 15.02
CA PHE A 164 4.01 14.51 16.42
C PHE A 164 5.49 14.66 16.79
N LEU A 165 6.35 13.70 16.41
CA LEU A 165 7.77 13.68 16.76
C LEU A 165 8.56 14.86 16.16
N VAL A 166 8.14 15.36 15.00
CA VAL A 166 8.74 16.56 14.38
C VAL A 166 8.09 17.87 14.85
N ASN A 167 7.16 17.82 15.81
CA ASN A 167 6.40 18.97 16.31
C ASN A 167 5.63 19.71 15.21
N ALA A 168 5.20 19.01 14.14
CA ALA A 168 4.43 19.63 13.07
C ALA A 168 2.99 19.96 13.49
N TYR A 169 2.40 19.13 14.37
CA TYR A 169 1.05 19.29 14.88
C TYR A 169 0.98 18.92 16.36
N SER A 170 0.00 19.46 17.09
CA SER A 170 -0.22 19.12 18.49
C SER A 170 -0.75 17.68 18.62
N ALA A 171 -0.44 17.02 19.74
CA ALA A 171 -0.98 15.69 20.05
C ALA A 171 -2.52 15.68 20.04
N GLN A 172 -3.13 16.75 20.56
CA GLN A 172 -4.58 16.90 20.60
C GLN A 172 -5.19 16.90 19.20
N PHE A 173 -4.68 17.72 18.28
CA PHE A 173 -5.16 17.78 16.89
C PHE A 173 -5.01 16.42 16.18
N LEU A 174 -3.86 15.77 16.34
CA LEU A 174 -3.60 14.47 15.71
C LEU A 174 -4.56 13.39 16.23
N PHE A 175 -4.87 13.39 17.53
CA PHE A 175 -5.74 12.40 18.15
C PHE A 175 -7.23 12.67 17.88
N GLU A 176 -7.67 13.92 17.98
CA GLU A 176 -9.08 14.29 17.89
C GLU A 176 -9.56 14.49 16.44
N GLU A 177 -8.68 14.91 15.53
CA GLU A 177 -9.07 15.23 14.15
C GLU A 177 -8.47 14.28 13.11
N MET A 178 -7.17 13.93 13.23
CA MET A 178 -6.49 13.19 12.17
C MET A 178 -6.68 11.66 12.26
N LEU A 179 -6.49 11.07 13.45
CA LEU A 179 -6.64 9.62 13.65
C LEU A 179 -8.05 9.10 13.33
N PRO A 180 -9.16 9.79 13.69
CA PRO A 180 -10.50 9.37 13.31
C PRO A 180 -10.70 9.30 11.79
N ILE A 181 -10.09 10.20 11.02
CA ILE A 181 -10.14 10.16 9.55
C ILE A 181 -9.46 8.88 9.04
N TYR A 182 -8.27 8.54 9.56
CA TYR A 182 -7.59 7.29 9.18
C TYR A 182 -8.38 6.05 9.58
N PHE A 183 -9.00 6.07 10.75
CA PHE A 183 -9.88 4.99 11.19
C PHE A 183 -11.04 4.79 10.22
N LEU A 184 -11.71 5.88 9.85
CA LEU A 184 -12.79 5.87 8.86
C LEU A 184 -12.30 5.42 7.48
N MET A 185 -11.13 5.86 7.04
CA MET A 185 -10.52 5.49 5.76
C MET A 185 -10.12 4.01 5.66
N GLY A 186 -9.90 3.32 6.78
CA GLY A 186 -9.64 1.89 6.76
C GLY A 186 -10.82 1.07 6.22
N TRP A 187 -12.05 1.55 6.37
CA TRP A 187 -13.24 0.91 5.81
C TRP A 187 -13.27 0.93 4.28
N PRO A 188 -13.25 2.09 3.58
CA PRO A 188 -13.22 2.10 2.12
C PRO A 188 -11.97 1.41 1.56
N GLU A 189 -10.81 1.47 2.24
CA GLU A 189 -9.63 0.70 1.87
C GLU A 189 -9.90 -0.82 1.87
N ALA A 190 -10.49 -1.33 2.95
CA ALA A 190 -10.87 -2.73 3.10
C ALA A 190 -11.93 -3.16 2.08
N PHE A 191 -12.97 -2.35 1.87
CA PHE A 191 -14.04 -2.68 0.93
C PHE A 191 -13.55 -2.63 -0.52
N MET A 192 -12.77 -1.63 -0.91
CA MET A 192 -12.19 -1.56 -2.25
C MET A 192 -11.24 -2.72 -2.51
N THR A 193 -10.33 -3.02 -1.58
CA THR A 193 -9.43 -4.18 -1.73
C THR A 193 -10.20 -5.48 -1.74
N GLY A 194 -11.06 -5.69 -0.74
CA GLY A 194 -11.83 -6.92 -0.54
C GLY A 194 -12.76 -7.26 -1.69
N LEU A 195 -13.60 -6.32 -2.12
CA LEU A 195 -14.56 -6.55 -3.20
C LEU A 195 -13.86 -6.80 -4.54
N ASN A 196 -12.87 -5.97 -4.89
CA ASN A 196 -12.15 -6.13 -6.16
C ASN A 196 -11.38 -7.45 -6.21
N LEU A 197 -10.71 -7.85 -5.13
CA LEU A 197 -10.00 -9.13 -5.09
C LEU A 197 -10.96 -10.31 -5.06
N THR A 198 -12.12 -10.19 -4.42
CA THR A 198 -13.16 -11.25 -4.46
C THR A 198 -13.60 -11.51 -5.90
N LEU A 199 -13.91 -10.45 -6.66
CA LEU A 199 -14.27 -10.58 -8.06
C LEU A 199 -13.10 -11.13 -8.88
N LEU A 200 -11.90 -10.59 -8.69
CA LEU A 200 -10.75 -11.00 -9.49
C LEU A 200 -10.38 -12.46 -9.26
N VAL A 201 -10.42 -12.95 -8.02
CA VAL A 201 -10.17 -14.36 -7.71
C VAL A 201 -11.21 -15.28 -8.32
N VAL A 202 -12.49 -14.88 -8.37
CA VAL A 202 -13.55 -15.70 -8.95
C VAL A 202 -13.48 -15.75 -10.48
N TRP A 203 -13.18 -14.62 -11.13
CA TRP A 203 -13.25 -14.50 -12.59
C TRP A 203 -11.92 -14.67 -13.32
N ARG A 204 -10.80 -14.30 -12.68
CA ARG A 204 -9.44 -14.30 -13.22
C ARG A 204 -8.41 -14.64 -12.12
N PRO A 205 -8.49 -15.82 -11.47
CA PRO A 205 -7.57 -16.18 -10.39
C PRO A 205 -6.10 -16.10 -10.78
N GLU A 206 -5.78 -16.34 -12.06
CA GLU A 206 -4.42 -16.23 -12.62
C GLU A 206 -3.84 -14.81 -12.61
N TRP A 207 -4.68 -13.78 -12.34
CA TRP A 207 -4.25 -12.38 -12.16
C TRP A 207 -3.82 -12.08 -10.72
N VAL A 208 -4.11 -12.95 -9.76
CA VAL A 208 -3.83 -12.71 -8.34
C VAL A 208 -2.62 -13.52 -7.90
N HIS A 209 -1.45 -12.89 -7.88
CA HIS A 209 -0.18 -13.58 -7.55
C HIS A 209 -0.21 -14.38 -6.24
N SER A 210 -0.91 -13.86 -5.22
CA SER A 210 -0.97 -14.48 -3.89
C SER A 210 -2.06 -15.57 -3.74
N PHE A 211 -2.86 -15.80 -4.77
CA PHE A 211 -3.95 -16.78 -4.74
C PHE A 211 -3.65 -17.99 -5.65
N ASN A 212 -4.09 -19.17 -5.22
CA ASN A 212 -3.99 -20.39 -6.01
C ASN A 212 -5.24 -21.25 -5.78
N ASP A 213 -6.04 -21.44 -6.84
CA ASP A 213 -7.29 -22.21 -6.82
C ASP A 213 -7.13 -23.60 -6.21
N ARG A 214 -6.03 -24.29 -6.54
CA ARG A 214 -5.78 -25.65 -6.04
C ARG A 214 -5.61 -25.68 -4.53
N VAL A 215 -5.11 -24.60 -3.94
CA VAL A 215 -4.85 -24.49 -2.50
C VAL A 215 -6.11 -24.05 -1.76
N TYR A 216 -6.84 -23.06 -2.27
CA TYR A 216 -7.93 -22.40 -1.53
C TYR A 216 -9.35 -22.89 -1.87
N LEU A 217 -9.54 -23.62 -2.97
CA LEU A 217 -10.85 -24.14 -3.40
C LEU A 217 -10.99 -25.67 -3.29
N GLN A 218 -9.89 -26.41 -3.15
CA GLN A 218 -9.97 -27.86 -2.95
C GLN A 218 -10.48 -28.17 -1.54
N LYS A 219 -11.57 -28.94 -1.45
CA LYS A 219 -12.00 -29.56 -0.20
C LYS A 219 -10.96 -30.62 0.17
N ARG A 220 -10.41 -30.53 1.40
CA ARG A 220 -9.73 -31.66 2.02
C ARG A 220 -10.72 -32.74 2.38
#